data_AF-A0A2T4Y1V2-F1
#
_entry.id   AF-A0A2T4Y1V2-F1
#
_cell.length_a   1.000
_cell.length_b   1.000
_cell.length_c   1.000
_cell.angle_alpha   90.00
_cell.angle_beta   90.00
_cell.angle_gamma   90.00
#
_symmetry.space_group_name_H-M   'P 1'
#
loop_
_entity.id
_entity.type
_entity.pdbx_description
1 polymer ?
#
loop_
_entity_poly.entity_id
_entity_poly.type
_entity_poly.pdbx_seq_one_letter_code
_entity_poly.pdbx_strand_id
1 'polypeptide(L)'
;MLLIIGYLTTPTSVTGVSLAEFWAWVRYLAAITPRDQDLRLTRSYADLDAHQKTILSDDFGMGVPMVWLMKNLPLVDIVDGRYFLQRYGASHGAYQHRTAKRGPNKTPDFVVHGHDGKWHIIECKGTQSGEAFRDSQIDSGISQKLSIKFPPGHTGQRLVSGLSIGIEDGNPSHLKIIDPEPEDPVIITESEMEFVKDAATRGVMAKLLRSTGFETAAEAVAAPFGKPQAMPPSTKKTDKKRIEFLADRDRRAREELLESTSRAHLFGGRYRGREVTFQLPRPIYIYDDMISKVTVRQGINVDAIDLLREQPTIETLIDPSRNHWIDMMGANIIQDDEQTATLQFGSIFRSELILN
;
A
#
# COMPACT_ATOMS: atom_id res chain seq x y z
N MET A 1 10.79 5.68 -5.97
CA MET A 1 9.56 5.28 -6.71
C MET A 1 9.27 3.79 -6.64
N LEU A 2 10.16 2.90 -7.12
CA LEU A 2 9.85 1.47 -7.23
C LEU A 2 9.52 0.81 -5.88
N LEU A 3 10.17 1.22 -4.78
CA LEU A 3 9.82 0.78 -3.42
C LEU A 3 8.37 1.12 -3.04
N ILE A 4 7.90 2.33 -3.40
CA ILE A 4 6.51 2.74 -3.19
C ILE A 4 5.57 1.89 -4.04
N ILE A 5 5.88 1.64 -5.32
CA ILE A 5 5.05 0.77 -6.16
C ILE A 5 4.91 -0.61 -5.51
N GLY A 6 6.02 -1.25 -5.11
CA GLY A 6 5.98 -2.56 -4.45
C GLY A 6 5.17 -2.56 -3.14
N TYR A 7 5.27 -1.50 -2.34
CA TYR A 7 4.40 -1.34 -1.16
C TYR A 7 2.92 -1.21 -1.56
N LEU A 8 2.60 -0.35 -2.52
CA LEU A 8 1.22 -0.06 -2.93
C LEU A 8 0.55 -1.28 -3.58
N THR A 9 1.28 -2.05 -4.40
CA THR A 9 0.78 -3.28 -5.04
C THR A 9 0.71 -4.48 -4.11
N THR A 10 1.36 -4.43 -2.94
CA THR A 10 1.28 -5.52 -1.96
C THR A 10 -0.15 -5.66 -1.45
N PRO A 11 -0.82 -6.80 -1.69
CA PRO A 11 -2.24 -6.94 -1.37
C PRO A 11 -2.46 -7.03 0.15
N THR A 12 -3.41 -6.26 0.66
CA THR A 12 -3.73 -6.27 2.10
C THR A 12 -4.27 -7.63 2.60
N SER A 13 -5.06 -8.36 1.80
CA SER A 13 -5.85 -9.52 2.29
C SER A 13 -5.91 -10.75 1.36
N VAL A 14 -4.99 -10.89 0.41
CA VAL A 14 -4.90 -12.04 -0.52
C VAL A 14 -3.82 -13.02 -0.05
N THR A 15 -4.05 -14.33 -0.23
CA THR A 15 -3.15 -15.40 0.21
C THR A 15 -2.47 -16.07 -1.00
N GLY A 16 -1.22 -16.54 -0.83
CA GLY A 16 -0.46 -17.25 -1.87
C GLY A 16 0.67 -16.44 -2.50
N VAL A 17 1.35 -17.06 -3.48
CA VAL A 17 2.51 -16.46 -4.16
C VAL A 17 2.09 -15.19 -4.90
N SER A 18 2.47 -14.04 -4.37
CA SER A 18 2.27 -12.76 -5.02
C SER A 18 3.57 -12.33 -5.69
N LEU A 19 3.68 -12.58 -7.01
CA LEU A 19 4.76 -11.99 -7.82
C LEU A 19 4.75 -10.45 -7.72
N ALA A 20 3.60 -9.84 -7.39
CA ALA A 20 3.44 -8.41 -7.21
C ALA A 20 4.31 -7.82 -6.10
N GLU A 21 4.78 -8.64 -5.16
CA GLU A 21 5.71 -8.20 -4.12
C GLU A 21 7.02 -7.74 -4.75
N PHE A 22 7.59 -8.48 -5.71
CA PHE A 22 8.90 -8.16 -6.33
C PHE A 22 8.82 -7.54 -7.73
N TRP A 23 7.63 -7.52 -8.31
CA TRP A 23 7.37 -7.19 -9.71
C TRP A 23 7.89 -5.81 -10.11
N ALA A 24 7.65 -4.79 -9.27
CA ALA A 24 8.05 -3.42 -9.58
C ALA A 24 9.57 -3.27 -9.72
N TRP A 25 10.32 -3.97 -8.89
CA TRP A 25 11.78 -3.87 -8.83
C TRP A 25 12.45 -4.63 -9.97
N VAL A 26 11.92 -5.82 -10.31
CA VAL A 26 12.47 -6.65 -11.38
C VAL A 26 12.10 -6.11 -12.76
N ARG A 27 10.88 -5.62 -12.94
CA ARG A 27 10.36 -5.27 -14.27
C ARG A 27 10.74 -3.88 -14.74
N TYR A 28 10.80 -2.89 -13.85
CA TYR A 28 10.81 -1.48 -14.27
C TYR A 28 12.16 -0.78 -14.17
N LEU A 29 13.19 -1.41 -13.61
CA LEU A 29 14.52 -0.80 -13.54
C LEU A 29 15.12 -0.49 -14.91
N ALA A 30 14.89 -1.35 -15.91
CA ALA A 30 15.31 -1.11 -17.30
C ALA A 30 14.29 -0.30 -18.12
N ALA A 31 13.15 0.06 -17.51
CA ALA A 31 12.09 0.80 -18.20
C ALA A 31 12.42 2.29 -18.30
N ILE A 32 13.20 2.82 -17.37
CA ILE A 32 13.47 4.25 -17.23
C ILE A 32 14.74 4.60 -18.01
N THR A 33 14.74 5.72 -18.74
CA THR A 33 15.94 6.20 -19.42
C THR A 33 16.97 6.66 -18.39
N PRO A 34 18.25 6.27 -18.54
CA PRO A 34 19.27 6.56 -17.52
C PRO A 34 19.90 7.96 -17.63
N ARG A 35 19.62 8.70 -18.70
CA ARG A 35 20.30 9.97 -19.03
C ARG A 35 19.40 11.19 -19.03
N ASP A 36 18.08 11.01 -19.01
CA ASP A 36 17.15 12.14 -18.96
C ASP A 36 17.08 12.68 -17.53
N GLN A 37 16.99 14.01 -17.40
CA GLN A 37 16.82 14.68 -16.10
C GLN A 37 15.39 14.53 -15.57
N ASP A 38 14.46 14.15 -16.44
CA ASP A 38 13.07 13.85 -16.12
C ASP A 38 12.75 12.37 -16.32
N LEU A 39 11.68 11.91 -15.68
CA LEU A 39 11.23 10.52 -15.83
C LEU A 39 10.79 10.27 -17.27
N ARG A 40 11.41 9.33 -17.97
CA ARG A 40 10.93 8.85 -19.28
C ARG A 40 11.08 7.35 -19.42
N LEU A 41 10.27 6.76 -20.29
CA LEU A 41 10.39 5.36 -20.66
C LEU A 41 11.33 5.19 -21.85
N THR A 42 12.14 4.15 -21.82
CA THR A 42 12.88 3.69 -23.00
C THR A 42 11.91 3.28 -24.10
N ARG A 43 12.32 3.40 -25.37
CA ARG A 43 11.45 3.00 -26.50
C ARG A 43 10.97 1.56 -26.41
N SER A 44 11.83 0.65 -25.93
CA SER A 44 11.48 -0.77 -25.78
C SER A 44 10.28 -1.00 -24.85
N TYR A 45 10.11 -0.17 -23.82
CA TYR A 45 8.95 -0.26 -22.93
C TYR A 45 7.73 0.50 -23.48
N ALA A 46 7.96 1.57 -24.24
CA ALA A 46 6.93 2.29 -24.97
C ALA A 46 6.37 1.50 -26.18
N ASP A 47 7.01 0.41 -26.60
CA ASP A 47 6.56 -0.46 -27.70
C ASP A 47 5.93 -1.78 -27.24
N LEU A 48 5.80 -1.98 -25.92
CA LEU A 48 5.08 -3.13 -25.36
C LEU A 48 3.65 -3.24 -25.92
N ASP A 49 3.08 -4.44 -25.85
CA ASP A 49 1.67 -4.62 -26.18
C ASP A 49 0.77 -3.81 -25.24
N ALA A 50 -0.47 -3.55 -25.70
CA ALA A 50 -1.39 -2.67 -25.00
C ALA A 50 -1.67 -3.10 -23.55
N HIS A 51 -1.76 -4.41 -23.27
CA HIS A 51 -2.05 -4.90 -21.92
C HIS A 51 -0.88 -4.64 -20.96
N GLN A 52 0.34 -4.91 -21.42
CA GLN A 52 1.54 -4.67 -20.62
C GLN A 52 1.78 -3.17 -20.37
N LYS A 53 1.43 -2.31 -21.34
CA LYS A 53 1.45 -0.85 -21.21
C LYS A 53 0.46 -0.33 -20.17
N THR A 54 -0.76 -0.88 -20.14
CA THR A 54 -1.76 -0.50 -19.15
C THR A 54 -1.24 -0.79 -17.74
N ILE A 55 -0.72 -1.99 -17.49
CA ILE A 55 -0.16 -2.36 -16.17
C ILE A 55 0.98 -1.41 -15.77
N LEU A 56 1.92 -1.14 -16.67
CA LEU A 56 3.03 -0.21 -16.38
C LEU A 56 2.50 1.19 -16.05
N SER A 57 1.54 1.67 -16.85
CA SER A 57 0.99 3.01 -16.71
C SER A 57 0.23 3.16 -15.40
N ASP A 58 -0.52 2.13 -14.98
CA ASP A 58 -1.22 2.12 -13.69
C ASP A 58 -0.21 2.12 -12.53
N ASP A 59 0.82 1.28 -12.59
CA ASP A 59 1.87 1.20 -11.55
C ASP A 59 2.65 2.50 -11.40
N PHE A 60 3.10 3.10 -12.51
CA PHE A 60 3.79 4.40 -12.49
C PHE A 60 2.83 5.53 -12.12
N GLY A 61 1.60 5.45 -12.61
CA GLY A 61 0.51 6.37 -12.36
C GLY A 61 0.11 6.46 -10.89
N MET A 62 0.39 5.44 -10.08
CA MET A 62 0.30 5.53 -8.62
C MET A 62 1.65 5.77 -7.95
N GLY A 63 2.73 5.17 -8.43
CA GLY A 63 4.06 5.25 -7.81
C GLY A 63 4.65 6.66 -7.79
N VAL A 64 4.61 7.36 -8.93
CA VAL A 64 5.18 8.71 -9.06
C VAL A 64 4.38 9.72 -8.23
N PRO A 65 3.04 9.81 -8.37
CA PRO A 65 2.29 10.79 -7.58
C PRO A 65 2.39 10.52 -6.09
N MET A 66 2.37 9.26 -5.65
CA MET A 66 2.48 8.95 -4.23
C MET A 66 3.84 9.34 -3.64
N VAL A 67 4.95 9.17 -4.37
CA VAL A 67 6.25 9.70 -3.93
C VAL A 67 6.19 11.23 -3.80
N TRP A 68 5.63 11.92 -4.79
CA TRP A 68 5.51 13.38 -4.76
C TRP A 68 4.65 13.83 -3.58
N LEU A 69 3.49 13.19 -3.37
CA LEU A 69 2.57 13.51 -2.29
C LEU A 69 3.17 13.24 -0.91
N MET A 70 3.88 12.13 -0.72
CA MET A 70 4.57 11.85 0.55
C MET A 70 5.71 12.84 0.86
N LYS A 71 6.32 13.44 -0.18
CA LYS A 71 7.33 14.51 0.00
C LYS A 71 6.71 15.88 0.30
N ASN A 72 5.44 16.11 -0.02
CA ASN A 72 4.80 17.43 0.04
C ASN A 72 3.62 17.51 1.04
N LEU A 73 3.09 16.38 1.49
CA LEU A 73 1.99 16.26 2.44
C LEU A 73 2.40 15.32 3.58
N PRO A 74 1.85 15.51 4.80
CA PRO A 74 2.22 14.72 5.96
C PRO A 74 1.58 13.32 5.97
N LEU A 75 1.65 12.58 4.86
CA LEU A 75 0.99 11.28 4.69
C LEU A 75 1.70 10.17 5.49
N VAL A 76 0.94 9.43 6.30
CA VAL A 76 1.46 8.37 7.18
C VAL A 76 0.85 7.02 6.82
N ASP A 77 -0.43 6.81 7.09
CA ASP A 77 -1.07 5.51 6.92
C ASP A 77 -1.73 5.42 5.54
N ILE A 78 -1.12 4.71 4.59
CA ILE A 78 -1.65 4.56 3.24
C ILE A 78 -2.30 3.18 3.09
N VAL A 79 -3.63 3.14 2.98
CA VAL A 79 -4.41 1.90 2.89
C VAL A 79 -5.21 1.81 1.58
N ASP A 80 -5.31 0.61 1.03
CA ASP A 80 -6.08 0.34 -0.19
C ASP A 80 -7.56 0.68 0.06
N GLY A 81 -8.15 1.56 -0.75
CA GLY A 81 -9.50 2.08 -0.50
C GLY A 81 -10.59 1.00 -0.51
N ARG A 82 -10.41 -0.03 -1.35
CA ARG A 82 -11.30 -1.21 -1.35
C ARG A 82 -11.25 -1.98 -0.04
N TYR A 83 -10.06 -2.26 0.48
CA TYR A 83 -9.90 -2.96 1.75
C TYR A 83 -10.49 -2.11 2.89
N PHE A 84 -10.14 -0.81 2.91
CA PHE A 84 -10.62 0.14 3.92
C PHE A 84 -12.15 0.10 4.02
N LEU A 85 -12.87 0.28 2.90
CA LEU A 85 -14.33 0.31 2.91
C LEU A 85 -14.96 -1.03 3.30
N GLN A 86 -14.36 -2.15 2.90
CA GLN A 86 -14.82 -3.49 3.31
C GLN A 86 -14.67 -3.72 4.81
N ARG A 87 -13.51 -3.33 5.37
CA ARG A 87 -13.21 -3.52 6.79
C ARG A 87 -14.00 -2.56 7.66
N TYR A 88 -14.04 -1.27 7.29
CA TYR A 88 -14.87 -0.24 7.92
C TYR A 88 -16.33 -0.67 8.00
N GLY A 89 -16.93 -1.09 6.87
CA GLY A 89 -18.33 -1.50 6.83
C GLY A 89 -18.64 -2.73 7.69
N ALA A 90 -17.69 -3.68 7.80
CA ALA A 90 -17.85 -4.84 8.66
C ALA A 90 -17.73 -4.51 10.15
N SER A 91 -16.82 -3.61 10.53
CA SER A 91 -16.67 -3.16 11.92
C SER A 91 -17.85 -2.29 12.38
N HIS A 92 -18.42 -1.50 11.49
CA HIS A 92 -19.56 -0.63 11.75
C HIS A 92 -20.93 -1.38 11.77
N GLY A 93 -20.95 -2.70 11.53
CA GLY A 93 -22.20 -3.49 11.54
C GLY A 93 -23.21 -3.07 10.46
N ALA A 94 -22.73 -2.47 9.36
CA ALA A 94 -23.56 -1.82 8.35
C ALA A 94 -24.42 -2.82 7.53
N TYR A 95 -25.55 -3.23 8.08
CA TYR A 95 -26.70 -3.76 7.34
C TYR A 95 -27.61 -2.66 6.78
N GLN A 96 -27.40 -1.39 7.15
CA GLN A 96 -28.39 -0.32 6.93
C GLN A 96 -28.16 0.62 5.75
N HIS A 97 -26.94 0.74 5.22
CA HIS A 97 -26.73 1.38 3.92
C HIS A 97 -26.31 0.32 2.91
N ARG A 98 -27.30 -0.21 2.18
CA ARG A 98 -27.06 -0.75 0.84
C ARG A 98 -26.37 0.37 0.05
N THR A 99 -25.04 0.41 0.04
CA THR A 99 -24.28 1.02 -1.04
C THR A 99 -24.88 0.43 -2.31
N ALA A 100 -25.50 1.28 -3.13
CA ALA A 100 -26.48 0.88 -4.12
C ALA A 100 -26.05 -0.35 -4.93
N LYS A 101 -26.98 -1.29 -5.11
CA LYS A 101 -26.84 -2.47 -5.96
C LYS A 101 -26.37 -2.06 -7.37
N ARG A 102 -25.09 -2.29 -7.72
CA ARG A 102 -24.56 -2.82 -9.02
C ARG A 102 -23.14 -2.30 -9.35
N GLY A 103 -22.26 -3.24 -9.72
CA GLY A 103 -20.94 -3.01 -10.33
C GLY A 103 -19.77 -3.14 -9.36
N PRO A 104 -18.55 -3.52 -9.81
CA PRO A 104 -17.35 -3.50 -8.97
C PRO A 104 -17.24 -2.13 -8.32
N ASN A 105 -17.32 -2.13 -6.99
CA ASN A 105 -17.50 -0.94 -6.16
C ASN A 105 -16.55 0.18 -6.58
N LYS A 106 -17.10 1.36 -6.87
CA LYS A 106 -16.40 2.61 -7.18
C LYS A 106 -15.62 3.12 -5.96
N THR A 107 -14.60 2.41 -5.52
CA THR A 107 -13.76 2.77 -4.38
C THR A 107 -12.60 3.65 -4.82
N PRO A 108 -12.11 4.58 -3.99
CA PRO A 108 -10.86 5.26 -4.27
C PRO A 108 -9.71 4.26 -4.28
N ASP A 109 -8.62 4.61 -4.97
CA ASP A 109 -7.39 3.81 -4.93
C ASP A 109 -6.84 3.73 -3.50
N PHE A 110 -6.70 4.88 -2.82
CA PHE A 110 -6.18 4.95 -1.46
C PHE A 110 -7.00 5.86 -0.53
N VAL A 111 -7.08 5.43 0.72
CA VAL A 111 -7.47 6.27 1.85
C VAL A 111 -6.21 6.48 2.69
N VAL A 112 -5.90 7.73 3.05
CA VAL A 112 -4.63 8.06 3.69
C VAL A 112 -4.84 8.88 4.94
N HIS A 113 -4.23 8.48 6.05
CA HIS A 113 -4.20 9.27 7.28
C HIS A 113 -2.91 10.10 7.33
N GLY A 114 -3.06 11.39 7.65
CA GLY A 114 -1.96 12.33 7.81
C GLY A 114 -1.52 12.46 9.26
N HIS A 115 -0.27 12.88 9.47
CA HIS A 115 0.29 13.16 10.80
C HIS A 115 -0.37 14.38 11.48
N ASP A 116 -1.12 15.18 10.72
CA ASP A 116 -1.96 16.28 11.19
C ASP A 116 -3.36 15.82 11.65
N GLY A 117 -3.62 14.50 11.64
CA GLY A 117 -4.89 13.89 12.05
C GLY A 117 -5.98 13.93 10.98
N LYS A 118 -5.65 14.41 9.78
CA LYS A 118 -6.60 14.50 8.66
C LYS A 118 -6.57 13.25 7.79
N TRP A 119 -7.67 13.04 7.09
CA TRP A 119 -7.87 11.92 6.20
C TRP A 119 -8.01 12.41 4.76
N HIS A 120 -7.16 11.89 3.90
CA HIS A 120 -7.04 12.23 2.50
C HIS A 120 -7.59 11.07 1.66
N ILE A 121 -8.19 11.41 0.53
CA ILE A 121 -8.59 10.44 -0.48
C ILE A 121 -7.69 10.66 -1.68
N ILE A 122 -7.07 9.60 -2.19
CA ILE A 122 -6.14 9.70 -3.30
C ILE A 122 -6.56 8.74 -4.38
N GLU A 123 -6.65 9.29 -5.58
CA GLU A 123 -6.91 8.57 -6.81
C GLU A 123 -5.74 8.78 -7.78
N CYS A 124 -5.33 7.71 -8.44
CA CYS A 124 -4.17 7.68 -9.31
C CYS A 124 -4.54 7.22 -10.71
N LYS A 125 -3.96 7.90 -11.71
CA LYS A 125 -4.11 7.56 -13.12
C LYS A 125 -2.75 7.72 -13.80
N GLY A 126 -2.42 6.80 -14.68
CA GLY A 126 -1.24 6.92 -15.52
C GLY A 126 -1.55 6.56 -16.97
N THR A 127 -0.80 7.17 -17.87
CA THR A 127 -0.92 6.93 -19.31
C THR A 127 0.38 7.22 -20.04
N GLN A 128 0.58 6.56 -21.18
CA GLN A 128 1.64 6.86 -22.15
C GLN A 128 1.08 7.64 -23.37
N SER A 129 -0.22 7.96 -23.38
CA SER A 129 -0.93 8.57 -24.51
C SER A 129 -0.93 10.12 -24.49
N GLY A 130 -0.10 10.72 -23.65
CA GLY A 130 0.04 12.18 -23.56
C GLY A 130 -0.97 12.88 -22.64
N GLU A 131 -0.80 14.20 -22.54
CA GLU A 131 -1.50 15.06 -21.57
C GLU A 131 -3.00 15.18 -21.81
N ALA A 132 -3.44 15.26 -23.07
CA ALA A 132 -4.85 15.35 -23.39
C ALA A 132 -5.63 14.11 -22.92
N PHE A 133 -5.03 12.93 -23.06
CA PHE A 133 -5.62 11.70 -22.56
C PHE A 133 -5.59 11.63 -21.03
N ARG A 134 -4.48 12.04 -20.39
CA ARG A 134 -4.39 12.20 -18.93
C ARG A 134 -5.52 13.09 -18.41
N ASP A 135 -5.76 14.24 -19.03
CA ASP A 135 -6.81 15.17 -18.60
C ASP A 135 -8.19 14.54 -18.71
N SER A 136 -8.48 13.82 -19.80
CA SER A 136 -9.74 13.05 -19.92
C SER A 136 -9.88 11.96 -18.85
N GLN A 137 -8.78 11.31 -18.46
CA GLN A 137 -8.78 10.31 -17.39
C GLN A 137 -9.01 10.96 -16.03
N ILE A 138 -8.45 12.15 -15.78
CA ILE A 138 -8.72 12.93 -14.57
C ILE A 138 -10.21 13.28 -14.49
N ASP A 139 -10.80 13.79 -15.57
CA ASP A 139 -12.23 14.15 -15.62
C ASP A 139 -13.13 12.92 -15.36
N SER A 140 -12.76 11.78 -15.95
CA SER A 140 -13.41 10.50 -15.65
C SER A 140 -13.20 10.09 -14.18
N GLY A 141 -12.03 10.37 -13.62
CA GLY A 141 -11.67 10.10 -12.23
C GLY A 141 -12.54 10.87 -11.23
N ILE A 142 -12.85 12.12 -11.54
CA ILE A 142 -13.76 12.99 -10.76
C ILE A 142 -15.17 12.38 -10.72
N SER A 143 -15.72 12.04 -11.90
CA SER A 143 -17.10 11.55 -12.04
C SER A 143 -17.31 10.08 -11.60
N GLN A 144 -16.25 9.27 -11.55
CA GLN A 144 -16.39 7.83 -11.38
C GLN A 144 -16.33 7.30 -9.94
N LYS A 145 -16.14 8.11 -8.88
CA LYS A 145 -15.76 7.55 -7.56
C LYS A 145 -16.56 8.03 -6.36
N LEU A 146 -16.91 7.06 -5.50
CA LEU A 146 -17.41 7.32 -4.16
C LEU A 146 -16.26 7.94 -3.35
N SER A 147 -16.17 9.26 -3.34
CA SER A 147 -15.28 9.94 -2.40
C SER A 147 -15.79 9.69 -0.98
N ILE A 148 -14.89 9.67 -0.01
CA ILE A 148 -15.28 9.64 1.40
C ILE A 148 -15.21 11.06 1.93
N LYS A 149 -16.18 11.44 2.75
CA LYS A 149 -16.19 12.70 3.49
C LYS A 149 -16.15 12.38 4.98
N PHE A 150 -15.05 12.73 5.62
CA PHE A 150 -14.85 12.62 7.05
C PHE A 150 -15.55 13.77 7.79
N PRO A 151 -15.76 13.67 9.10
CA PRO A 151 -16.34 14.77 9.86
C PRO A 151 -15.43 16.02 9.85
N PRO A 152 -15.97 17.22 10.20
CA PRO A 152 -15.17 18.42 10.37
C PRO A 152 -13.95 18.20 11.28
N GLY A 153 -12.82 18.83 10.97
CA GLY A 153 -11.57 18.62 11.70
C GLY A 153 -10.78 17.36 11.32
N HIS A 154 -11.42 16.36 10.70
CA HIS A 154 -10.78 15.13 10.22
C HIS A 154 -10.60 15.08 8.70
N THR A 155 -11.16 16.04 7.95
CA THR A 155 -11.10 16.04 6.48
C THR A 155 -9.82 16.68 5.96
N GLY A 156 -9.07 15.94 5.15
CA GLY A 156 -7.97 16.41 4.30
C GLY A 156 -8.38 16.56 2.84
N GLN A 157 -7.39 16.65 1.95
CA GLN A 157 -7.59 16.79 0.50
C GLN A 157 -8.17 15.53 -0.16
N ARG A 158 -8.87 15.70 -1.29
CA ARG A 158 -9.43 14.62 -2.12
C ARG A 158 -8.78 14.69 -3.50
N LEU A 159 -7.59 14.11 -3.59
CA LEU A 159 -6.70 14.33 -4.71
C LEU A 159 -6.97 13.34 -5.84
N VAL A 160 -7.08 13.86 -7.06
CA VAL A 160 -6.97 13.07 -8.28
C VAL A 160 -5.66 13.42 -8.95
N SER A 161 -4.81 12.42 -9.11
CA SER A 161 -3.51 12.53 -9.76
C SER A 161 -3.52 11.83 -11.11
N GLY A 162 -2.94 12.50 -12.11
CA GLY A 162 -2.74 11.97 -13.45
C GLY A 162 -1.29 12.14 -13.88
N LEU A 163 -0.66 11.04 -14.27
CA LEU A 163 0.68 11.02 -14.84
C LEU A 163 0.61 10.74 -16.34
N SER A 164 1.06 11.68 -17.16
CA SER A 164 1.45 11.42 -18.54
C SER A 164 2.92 11.04 -18.54
N ILE A 165 3.24 9.80 -18.91
CA ILE A 165 4.61 9.28 -18.91
C ILE A 165 5.27 9.60 -20.25
N GLY A 166 6.38 10.34 -20.19
CA GLY A 166 7.21 10.69 -21.33
C GLY A 166 7.92 9.47 -21.92
N ILE A 167 8.27 9.56 -23.19
CA ILE A 167 9.01 8.52 -23.92
C ILE A 167 10.36 9.11 -24.34
N GLU A 168 11.39 8.28 -24.38
CA GLU A 168 12.73 8.58 -24.90
C GLU A 168 12.66 9.33 -26.25
N ASP A 169 13.44 10.41 -26.36
CA ASP A 169 13.44 11.38 -27.47
C ASP A 169 12.11 12.14 -27.71
N GLY A 170 11.11 11.95 -26.85
CA GLY A 170 9.80 12.57 -26.94
C GLY A 170 9.59 13.74 -25.98
N ASN A 171 8.34 13.97 -25.62
CA ASN A 171 7.96 14.95 -24.60
C ASN A 171 8.27 14.43 -23.19
N PRO A 172 8.58 15.33 -22.24
CA PRO A 172 8.82 14.95 -20.85
C PRO A 172 7.58 14.39 -20.17
N SER A 173 7.77 13.68 -19.06
CA SER A 173 6.64 13.29 -18.20
C SER A 173 5.98 14.52 -17.57
N HIS A 174 4.65 14.48 -17.45
CA HIS A 174 3.88 15.53 -16.78
C HIS A 174 2.93 14.95 -15.74
N LEU A 175 3.11 15.38 -14.49
CA LEU A 175 2.22 15.09 -13.37
C LEU A 175 1.24 16.25 -13.16
N LYS A 176 -0.05 15.94 -13.09
CA LYS A 176 -1.10 16.89 -12.70
C LYS A 176 -1.84 16.33 -11.50
N ILE A 177 -2.06 17.17 -10.50
CA ILE A 177 -2.82 16.84 -9.29
C ILE A 177 -3.87 17.92 -9.09
N ILE A 178 -5.11 17.51 -8.87
CA ILE A 178 -6.24 18.40 -8.59
C ILE A 178 -6.97 17.93 -7.33
N ASP A 179 -7.72 18.83 -6.69
CA ASP A 179 -8.57 18.55 -5.52
C ASP A 179 -10.03 18.87 -5.86
N PRO A 180 -10.74 17.99 -6.58
CA PRO A 180 -12.13 18.20 -6.97
C PRO A 180 -13.10 18.09 -5.78
N GLU A 181 -14.19 18.86 -5.83
CA GLU A 181 -15.32 18.66 -4.91
C GLU A 181 -16.08 17.35 -5.24
N PRO A 182 -16.47 16.55 -4.23
CA PRO A 182 -17.17 15.30 -4.46
C PRO A 182 -18.66 15.52 -4.73
N GLU A 183 -19.22 14.85 -5.74
CA GLU A 183 -20.65 14.97 -6.07
C GLU A 183 -21.55 14.14 -5.15
N ASP A 184 -21.16 12.91 -4.77
CA ASP A 184 -21.94 12.00 -3.91
C ASP A 184 -21.04 11.20 -2.96
N PRO A 185 -20.52 11.83 -1.89
CA PRO A 185 -19.57 11.17 -1.01
C PRO A 185 -20.24 10.22 0.00
N VAL A 186 -19.54 9.14 0.33
CA VAL A 186 -19.81 8.36 1.55
C VAL A 186 -19.46 9.24 2.75
N ILE A 187 -20.44 9.55 3.59
CA ILE A 187 -20.24 10.37 4.79
C ILE A 187 -19.89 9.47 5.97
N ILE A 188 -18.79 9.81 6.64
CA ILE A 188 -18.38 9.23 7.92
C ILE A 188 -18.63 10.27 9.01
N THR A 189 -19.19 9.83 10.12
CA THR A 189 -19.52 10.64 11.30
C THR A 189 -18.44 10.53 12.39
N GLU A 190 -18.46 11.45 13.36
CA GLU A 190 -17.51 11.43 14.48
C GLU A 190 -17.57 10.12 15.29
N SER A 191 -18.77 9.57 15.49
CA SER A 191 -18.96 8.29 16.19
C SER A 191 -18.38 7.09 15.44
N GLU A 192 -18.01 7.26 14.16
CA GLU A 192 -17.49 6.18 13.33
C GLU A 192 -15.96 6.19 13.21
N MET A 193 -15.30 7.20 13.79
CA MET A 193 -13.86 7.42 13.62
C MET A 193 -12.99 6.29 14.20
N GLU A 194 -13.47 5.54 15.20
CA GLU A 194 -12.76 4.37 15.73
C GLU A 194 -12.71 3.22 14.70
N PHE A 195 -13.76 3.04 13.90
CA PHE A 195 -13.81 2.02 12.84
C PHE A 195 -12.91 2.38 11.66
N VAL A 196 -12.83 3.68 11.35
CA VAL A 196 -11.91 4.23 10.34
C VAL A 196 -10.46 3.92 10.72
N LYS A 197 -10.08 4.24 11.97
CA LYS A 197 -8.73 3.99 12.49
C LYS A 197 -8.42 2.49 12.49
N ASP A 198 -9.32 1.65 12.99
CA ASP A 198 -9.16 0.19 12.98
C ASP A 198 -8.89 -0.35 11.56
N ALA A 199 -9.67 0.10 10.57
CA ALA A 199 -9.50 -0.33 9.19
C ALA A 199 -8.16 0.10 8.61
N ALA A 200 -7.73 1.35 8.83
CA ALA A 200 -6.45 1.84 8.33
C ALA A 200 -5.26 1.13 9.00
N THR A 201 -5.24 1.06 10.33
CA THR A 201 -4.16 0.45 11.11
C THR A 201 -3.96 -1.02 10.73
N ARG A 202 -5.05 -1.80 10.61
CA ARG A 202 -4.97 -3.20 10.15
C ARG A 202 -4.45 -3.31 8.73
N GLY A 203 -4.93 -2.44 7.85
CA GLY A 203 -4.54 -2.45 6.45
C GLY A 203 -3.05 -2.19 6.28
N VAL A 204 -2.54 -1.14 6.91
CA VAL A 204 -1.11 -0.81 6.88
C VAL A 204 -0.30 -1.93 7.51
N MET A 205 -0.61 -2.36 8.74
CA MET A 205 0.17 -3.40 9.42
C MET A 205 0.25 -4.69 8.61
N ALA A 206 -0.87 -5.11 8.01
CA ALA A 206 -0.89 -6.29 7.15
C ALA A 206 -0.02 -6.13 5.91
N LYS A 207 0.00 -4.96 5.26
CA LYS A 207 0.90 -4.70 4.12
C LYS A 207 2.36 -4.76 4.54
N LEU A 208 2.73 -4.19 5.69
CA LEU A 208 4.10 -4.24 6.21
C LEU A 208 4.53 -5.67 6.53
N LEU A 209 3.69 -6.45 7.21
CA LEU A 209 3.93 -7.87 7.51
C LEU A 209 4.08 -8.69 6.22
N ARG A 210 3.19 -8.50 5.25
CA ARG A 210 3.25 -9.23 3.97
C ARG A 210 4.53 -8.90 3.19
N SER A 211 4.85 -7.62 3.06
CA SER A 211 6.08 -7.15 2.39
C SER A 211 7.35 -7.75 3.02
N THR A 212 7.32 -8.09 4.31
CA THR A 212 8.46 -8.68 5.03
C THR A 212 8.38 -10.20 5.16
N GLY A 213 7.32 -10.80 4.63
CA GLY A 213 7.13 -12.23 4.53
C GLY A 213 6.43 -12.92 5.69
N PHE A 214 5.68 -12.19 6.50
CA PHE A 214 4.79 -12.72 7.52
C PHE A 214 3.36 -12.79 6.97
N GLU A 215 3.13 -13.70 6.03
CA GLU A 215 1.87 -13.78 5.27
C GLU A 215 0.71 -14.22 6.16
N THR A 216 0.97 -15.16 7.08
CA THR A 216 -0.04 -15.70 8.01
C THR A 216 -0.43 -14.65 9.04
N ALA A 217 0.54 -13.92 9.59
CA ALA A 217 0.29 -12.82 10.52
C ALA A 217 -0.41 -11.64 9.82
N ALA A 218 0.02 -11.27 8.61
CA ALA A 218 -0.63 -10.22 7.81
C ALA A 218 -2.13 -10.53 7.62
N GLU A 219 -2.43 -11.77 7.30
CA GLU A 219 -3.78 -12.29 7.17
C GLU A 219 -4.61 -12.20 8.45
N ALA A 220 -4.03 -12.60 9.59
CA ALA A 220 -4.69 -12.54 10.90
C ALA A 220 -5.03 -11.09 11.28
N VAL A 221 -4.12 -10.15 11.01
CA VAL A 221 -4.31 -8.72 11.28
C VAL A 221 -5.35 -8.09 10.34
N ALA A 222 -5.23 -8.31 9.03
CA ALA A 222 -6.12 -7.72 8.02
C ALA A 222 -7.56 -8.21 8.15
N ALA A 223 -7.72 -9.50 8.44
CA ALA A 223 -8.99 -10.20 8.38
C ALA A 223 -9.06 -11.22 9.52
N PRO A 224 -9.31 -10.77 10.77
CA PRO A 224 -9.30 -11.66 11.94
C PRO A 224 -10.32 -12.79 11.77
N PHE A 225 -11.45 -12.53 11.13
CA PHE A 225 -12.52 -13.50 10.87
C PHE A 225 -12.41 -14.20 9.50
N GLY A 226 -11.22 -14.18 8.88
CA GLY A 226 -10.89 -14.86 7.63
C GLY A 226 -11.21 -14.10 6.34
N LYS A 227 -12.06 -13.07 6.38
CA LYS A 227 -12.27 -12.12 5.26
C LYS A 227 -12.39 -10.69 5.80
N PRO A 228 -11.94 -9.65 5.07
CA PRO A 228 -12.03 -8.26 5.53
C PRO A 228 -13.45 -7.82 5.90
N GLN A 229 -14.44 -8.28 5.12
CA GLN A 229 -15.85 -7.99 5.32
C GLN A 229 -16.56 -8.94 6.31
N ALA A 230 -15.86 -9.89 6.91
CA ALA A 230 -16.46 -10.83 7.86
C ALA A 230 -16.63 -10.16 9.23
N MET A 231 -17.80 -10.36 9.84
CA MET A 231 -18.13 -9.83 11.16
C MET A 231 -17.72 -10.78 12.30
N PRO A 232 -17.64 -10.24 13.54
CA PRO A 232 -17.44 -11.04 14.74
C PRO A 232 -18.50 -12.15 14.89
N PRO A 233 -18.15 -13.25 15.58
CA PRO A 233 -19.08 -14.32 15.88
C PRO A 233 -20.29 -13.84 16.73
N SER A 234 -21.45 -14.49 16.60
CA SER A 234 -22.63 -14.21 17.43
C SER A 234 -22.67 -15.17 18.61
N THR A 235 -23.11 -14.76 19.79
CA THR A 235 -23.12 -15.56 21.06
C THR A 235 -23.89 -16.90 21.06
N LYS A 236 -24.34 -17.43 19.92
CA LYS A 236 -25.03 -18.73 19.80
C LYS A 236 -24.05 -19.90 19.65
N LYS A 237 -24.46 -21.08 20.16
CA LYS A 237 -23.75 -22.38 20.13
C LYS A 237 -23.16 -22.82 18.77
N THR A 238 -23.56 -22.22 17.66
CA THR A 238 -23.03 -22.42 16.31
C THR A 238 -21.55 -22.02 16.15
N ASP A 239 -20.95 -21.41 17.17
CA ASP A 239 -19.61 -20.84 17.10
C ASP A 239 -18.44 -21.78 17.40
N LYS A 240 -18.63 -23.04 17.82
CA LYS A 240 -17.49 -23.90 18.18
C LYS A 240 -16.46 -24.04 17.05
N LYS A 241 -16.92 -24.33 15.82
CA LYS A 241 -16.04 -24.41 14.63
C LYS A 241 -15.37 -23.07 14.30
N ARG A 242 -16.02 -21.95 14.63
CA ARG A 242 -15.51 -20.60 14.36
C ARG A 242 -14.47 -20.19 15.41
N ILE A 243 -14.68 -20.55 16.67
CA ILE A 243 -13.69 -20.43 17.75
C ILE A 243 -12.46 -21.29 17.44
N GLU A 244 -12.66 -22.55 17.03
CA GLU A 244 -11.56 -23.43 16.61
C GLU A 244 -10.78 -22.85 15.42
N PHE A 245 -11.48 -22.30 14.42
CA PHE A 245 -10.87 -21.61 13.29
C PHE A 245 -10.04 -20.39 13.71
N LEU A 246 -10.56 -19.56 14.61
CA LEU A 246 -9.85 -18.38 15.13
C LEU A 246 -8.63 -18.78 15.95
N ALA A 247 -8.77 -19.78 16.82
CA ALA A 247 -7.67 -20.31 17.64
C ALA A 247 -6.56 -20.91 16.76
N ASP A 248 -6.90 -21.66 15.71
CA ASP A 248 -5.91 -22.16 14.76
C ASP A 248 -5.20 -21.03 14.00
N ARG A 249 -5.95 -20.00 13.59
CA ARG A 249 -5.39 -18.83 12.90
C ARG A 249 -4.44 -18.04 13.80
N ASP A 250 -4.82 -17.80 15.05
CA ASP A 250 -3.97 -17.13 16.04
C ASP A 250 -2.69 -17.94 16.29
N ARG A 251 -2.83 -19.25 16.50
CA ARG A 251 -1.69 -20.16 16.70
C ARG A 251 -0.72 -20.12 15.52
N ARG A 252 -1.20 -20.25 14.28
CA ARG A 252 -0.34 -20.23 13.08
C ARG A 252 0.35 -18.88 12.89
N ALA A 253 -0.35 -17.78 13.12
CA ALA A 253 0.24 -16.44 13.06
C ALA A 253 1.33 -16.27 14.15
N ARG A 254 1.07 -16.75 15.37
CA ARG A 254 2.02 -16.73 16.47
C ARG A 254 3.27 -17.57 16.18
N GLU A 255 3.08 -18.76 15.60
CA GLU A 255 4.16 -19.65 15.15
C GLU A 255 5.03 -18.97 14.07
N GLU A 256 4.43 -18.27 13.11
CA GLU A 256 5.15 -17.52 12.07
C GLU A 256 5.96 -16.34 12.65
N LEU A 257 5.46 -15.71 13.72
CA LEU A 257 6.13 -14.59 14.39
C LEU A 257 7.25 -15.04 15.36
N LEU A 258 7.46 -16.34 15.59
CA LEU A 258 8.57 -16.81 16.41
C LEU A 258 9.94 -16.52 15.77
N GLU A 259 10.92 -16.25 16.62
CA GLU A 259 12.30 -15.96 16.21
C GLU A 259 12.97 -17.13 15.50
N SER A 260 12.60 -18.37 15.84
CA SER A 260 13.14 -19.58 15.21
C SER A 260 12.71 -19.77 13.75
N THR A 261 11.86 -18.90 13.20
CA THR A 261 11.47 -18.96 11.80
C THR A 261 12.58 -18.40 10.89
N SER A 262 12.71 -18.94 9.68
CA SER A 262 13.81 -18.72 8.72
C SER A 262 13.97 -17.30 8.13
N ARG A 263 13.59 -16.25 8.86
CA ARG A 263 13.68 -14.86 8.41
C ARG A 263 15.01 -14.24 8.79
N ALA A 264 15.54 -13.39 7.91
CA ALA A 264 16.82 -12.74 8.11
C ALA A 264 16.70 -11.60 9.13
N HIS A 265 17.71 -11.44 9.97
CA HIS A 265 17.92 -10.22 10.74
C HIS A 265 18.59 -9.18 9.86
N LEU A 266 17.96 -8.02 9.73
CA LEU A 266 18.34 -6.94 8.82
C LEU A 266 18.64 -5.66 9.60
N PHE A 267 19.33 -4.73 8.94
CA PHE A 267 19.59 -3.36 9.44
C PHE A 267 20.18 -3.33 10.86
N GLY A 268 21.24 -4.12 11.08
CA GLY A 268 21.91 -4.23 12.38
C GLY A 268 21.15 -5.04 13.42
N GLY A 269 20.28 -5.97 12.98
CA GLY A 269 19.55 -6.89 13.86
C GLY A 269 18.24 -6.37 14.42
N ARG A 270 17.94 -5.08 14.24
CA ARG A 270 16.72 -4.42 14.76
C ARG A 270 15.45 -4.77 13.98
N TYR A 271 15.59 -5.37 12.80
CA TYR A 271 14.47 -5.73 11.95
C TYR A 271 14.59 -7.18 11.52
N ARG A 272 13.44 -7.81 11.27
CA ARG A 272 13.35 -9.16 10.74
C ARG A 272 12.53 -9.18 9.46
N GLY A 273 12.96 -9.93 8.46
CA GLY A 273 12.21 -10.03 7.21
C GLY A 273 12.94 -10.77 6.09
N ARG A 274 12.88 -10.22 4.88
CA ARG A 274 13.38 -10.83 3.64
C ARG A 274 14.48 -9.97 3.02
N GLU A 275 15.50 -10.65 2.53
CA GLU A 275 16.49 -10.08 1.61
C GLU A 275 16.50 -10.94 0.35
N VAL A 276 16.37 -10.30 -0.81
CA VAL A 276 16.41 -10.97 -2.10
C VAL A 276 17.34 -10.21 -3.02
N THR A 277 18.24 -10.93 -3.66
CA THR A 277 19.12 -10.39 -4.70
C THR A 277 18.75 -10.95 -6.05
N PHE A 278 18.45 -10.07 -6.99
CA PHE A 278 18.11 -10.39 -8.37
C PHE A 278 19.32 -10.13 -9.27
N GLN A 279 19.67 -11.09 -10.10
CA GLN A 279 20.53 -10.84 -11.25
C GLN A 279 19.67 -10.19 -12.35
N LEU A 280 20.08 -9.02 -12.82
CA LEU A 280 19.40 -8.39 -13.94
C LEU A 280 19.66 -9.20 -15.23
N PRO A 281 18.62 -9.48 -16.03
CA PRO A 281 18.78 -10.23 -17.28
C PRO A 281 19.65 -9.48 -18.31
N ARG A 282 19.71 -8.15 -18.19
CA ARG A 282 20.64 -7.28 -18.89
C ARG A 282 21.11 -6.20 -17.91
N PRO A 283 22.40 -5.84 -17.92
CA PRO A 283 22.87 -4.74 -17.11
C PRO A 283 22.22 -3.43 -17.55
N ILE A 284 21.97 -2.55 -16.60
CA ILE A 284 21.57 -1.16 -16.84
C ILE A 284 22.76 -0.26 -16.46
N TYR A 285 22.83 0.93 -17.06
CA TYR A 285 23.90 1.88 -16.78
C TYR A 285 23.28 3.11 -16.12
N ILE A 286 23.78 3.50 -14.96
CA ILE A 286 23.34 4.70 -14.24
C ILE A 286 24.59 5.54 -14.00
N TYR A 287 24.64 6.76 -14.55
CA TYR A 287 25.81 7.66 -14.48
C TYR A 287 27.17 6.95 -14.75
N ASP A 288 27.20 6.09 -15.76
CA ASP A 288 28.33 5.25 -16.21
C ASP A 288 28.65 4.01 -15.34
N ASP A 289 28.00 3.84 -14.19
CA ASP A 289 28.09 2.60 -13.41
C ASP A 289 27.22 1.50 -14.01
N MET A 290 27.84 0.34 -14.27
CA MET A 290 27.13 -0.84 -14.75
C MET A 290 26.47 -1.57 -13.58
N ILE A 291 25.15 -1.50 -13.50
CA ILE A 291 24.35 -2.24 -12.53
C ILE A 291 23.95 -3.57 -13.15
N SER A 292 24.32 -4.66 -12.50
CA SER A 292 24.02 -6.01 -12.94
C SER A 292 23.18 -6.79 -11.93
N LYS A 293 23.10 -6.31 -10.69
CA LYS A 293 22.36 -6.94 -9.61
C LYS A 293 21.57 -5.90 -8.83
N VAL A 294 20.48 -6.36 -8.22
CA VAL A 294 19.65 -5.51 -7.37
C VAL A 294 19.32 -6.30 -6.12
N THR A 295 19.60 -5.72 -4.97
CA THR A 295 19.25 -6.30 -3.68
C THR A 295 18.10 -5.51 -3.08
N VAL A 296 17.04 -6.20 -2.72
CA VAL A 296 15.90 -5.63 -2.00
C VAL A 296 15.89 -6.22 -0.59
N ARG A 297 15.88 -5.35 0.41
CA ARG A 297 15.79 -5.70 1.84
C ARG A 297 14.52 -5.12 2.40
N GLN A 298 13.71 -5.94 3.06
CA GLN A 298 12.47 -5.52 3.69
C GLN A 298 12.40 -6.12 5.08
N GLY A 299 12.30 -5.26 6.10
CA GLY A 299 12.28 -5.67 7.49
C GLY A 299 11.21 -4.94 8.29
N ILE A 300 10.59 -5.67 9.21
CA ILE A 300 9.71 -5.12 10.25
C ILE A 300 10.44 -5.20 11.59
N ASN A 301 10.23 -4.23 12.45
CA ASN A 301 10.95 -4.08 13.70
C ASN A 301 10.68 -5.28 14.62
N VAL A 302 11.73 -5.82 15.25
CA VAL A 302 11.64 -7.00 16.12
C VAL A 302 10.73 -6.76 17.33
N ASP A 303 10.74 -5.55 17.90
CA ASP A 303 9.89 -5.21 19.05
C ASP A 303 8.41 -5.22 18.64
N ALA A 304 8.09 -4.72 17.44
CA ALA A 304 6.73 -4.77 16.90
C ALA A 304 6.24 -6.20 16.66
N ILE A 305 7.14 -7.08 16.18
CA ILE A 305 6.85 -8.52 16.04
C ILE A 305 6.55 -9.13 17.41
N ASP A 306 7.38 -8.88 18.41
CA ASP A 306 7.23 -9.49 19.73
C ASP A 306 5.92 -9.03 20.41
N LEU A 307 5.59 -7.74 20.31
CA LEU A 307 4.31 -7.19 20.76
C LEU A 307 3.13 -7.81 20.02
N LEU A 308 3.17 -7.87 18.68
CA LEU A 308 2.09 -8.47 17.89
C LEU A 308 1.93 -9.96 18.19
N ARG A 309 3.04 -10.67 18.47
CA ARG A 309 3.02 -12.10 18.77
C ARG A 309 2.21 -12.42 20.02
N GLU A 310 2.06 -11.48 20.96
CA GLU A 310 1.21 -11.68 22.15
C GLU A 310 -0.26 -11.88 21.77
N GLN A 311 -0.74 -11.19 20.74
CA GLN A 311 -2.11 -11.28 20.22
C GLN A 311 -2.18 -10.95 18.71
N PRO A 312 -1.80 -11.87 17.82
CA PRO A 312 -1.79 -11.59 16.39
C PRO A 312 -3.20 -11.51 15.78
N THR A 313 -4.18 -12.23 16.37
CA THR A 313 -5.58 -12.15 15.94
C THR A 313 -6.40 -11.30 16.91
N ILE A 314 -6.54 -10.02 16.60
CA ILE A 314 -7.35 -9.08 17.39
C ILE A 314 -8.78 -9.08 16.86
N GLU A 315 -9.72 -9.61 17.63
CA GLU A 315 -11.14 -9.72 17.25
C GLU A 315 -11.93 -8.41 17.46
N THR A 316 -11.49 -7.57 18.38
CA THR A 316 -12.10 -6.26 18.68
C THR A 316 -11.49 -5.16 17.83
N LEU A 317 -11.91 -3.91 18.04
CA LEU A 317 -11.15 -2.77 17.55
C LEU A 317 -9.74 -2.80 18.15
N ILE A 318 -8.77 -2.40 17.34
CA ILE A 318 -7.40 -2.20 17.81
C ILE A 318 -7.40 -1.07 18.84
N ASP A 319 -6.92 -1.39 20.05
CA ASP A 319 -6.76 -0.45 21.16
C ASP A 319 -5.28 -0.03 21.26
N PRO A 320 -4.93 1.24 20.96
CA PRO A 320 -3.55 1.72 21.05
C PRO A 320 -2.94 1.59 22.45
N SER A 321 -3.75 1.60 23.52
CA SER A 321 -3.24 1.43 24.89
C SER A 321 -2.74 0.02 25.20
N ARG A 322 -3.10 -0.96 24.36
CA ARG A 322 -2.71 -2.38 24.48
C ARG A 322 -1.82 -2.86 23.34
N ASN A 323 -1.83 -2.14 22.22
CA ASN A 323 -1.15 -2.51 20.98
C ASN A 323 -0.06 -1.49 20.67
N HIS A 324 1.00 -1.48 21.47
CA HIS A 324 2.06 -0.48 21.41
C HIS A 324 2.87 -0.48 20.10
N TRP A 325 2.75 -1.53 19.28
CA TRP A 325 3.36 -1.54 17.95
C TRP A 325 2.77 -0.43 17.05
N ILE A 326 1.58 0.11 17.35
CA ILE A 326 1.01 1.26 16.63
C ILE A 326 1.84 2.52 16.84
N ASP A 327 2.42 2.71 18.04
CA ASP A 327 3.23 3.89 18.34
C ASP A 327 4.53 3.93 17.51
N MET A 328 4.89 2.80 16.91
CA MET A 328 6.01 2.65 16.00
C MET A 328 5.64 2.99 14.55
N MET A 329 4.34 3.03 14.23
CA MET A 329 3.82 3.63 12.98
C MET A 329 3.89 5.14 13.15
N GLY A 330 4.63 5.80 12.28
CA GLY A 330 4.93 7.22 12.41
C GLY A 330 5.35 7.82 11.08
N ALA A 331 5.95 9.00 11.12
CA ALA A 331 6.34 9.71 9.91
C ALA A 331 7.09 8.82 8.90
N ASN A 332 6.66 8.93 7.64
CA ASN A 332 7.28 8.21 6.54
C ASN A 332 8.53 8.95 6.06
N ILE A 333 9.57 8.19 5.76
CA ILE A 333 10.83 8.71 5.24
C ILE A 333 11.08 8.06 3.89
N ILE A 334 11.30 8.89 2.87
CA ILE A 334 11.79 8.48 1.55
C ILE A 334 13.13 9.17 1.36
N GLN A 335 14.17 8.36 1.22
CA GLN A 335 15.53 8.81 0.94
C GLN A 335 16.07 8.03 -0.25
N ASP A 336 16.85 8.70 -1.08
CA ASP A 336 17.48 8.09 -2.22
C ASP A 336 18.82 8.78 -2.49
N ASP A 337 19.78 7.97 -2.95
CA ASP A 337 21.03 8.40 -3.55
C ASP A 337 21.23 7.65 -4.89
N GLU A 338 22.40 7.76 -5.50
CA GLU A 338 22.67 7.18 -6.83
C GLU A 338 22.57 5.65 -6.86
N GLN A 339 22.85 4.95 -5.75
CA GLN A 339 22.93 3.49 -5.70
C GLN A 339 21.91 2.86 -4.75
N THR A 340 21.32 3.63 -3.86
CA THR A 340 20.39 3.14 -2.85
C THR A 340 19.13 3.99 -2.75
N ALA A 341 18.00 3.33 -2.51
CA ALA A 341 16.76 3.96 -2.15
C ALA A 341 16.22 3.32 -0.86
N THR A 342 15.70 4.15 0.03
CA THR A 342 15.11 3.74 1.30
C THR A 342 13.68 4.26 1.42
N LEU A 343 12.78 3.37 1.83
CA LEU A 343 11.42 3.68 2.25
C LEU A 343 11.23 3.19 3.68
N GLN A 344 10.87 4.08 4.58
CA GLN A 344 10.66 3.75 5.99
C GLN A 344 9.31 4.29 6.45
N PHE A 345 8.55 3.47 7.18
CA PHE A 345 7.30 3.85 7.83
C PHE A 345 7.56 3.86 9.33
N GLY A 346 7.55 5.05 9.95
CA GLY A 346 7.92 5.23 11.36
C GLY A 346 9.22 4.49 11.73
N SER A 347 9.23 3.84 12.89
CA SER A 347 10.30 2.91 13.27
C SER A 347 9.93 1.44 12.99
N ILE A 348 8.67 1.17 12.63
CA ILE A 348 8.11 -0.18 12.49
C ILE A 348 8.62 -0.91 11.24
N PHE A 349 8.86 -0.24 10.12
CA PHE A 349 9.22 -0.91 8.87
C PHE A 349 10.28 -0.14 8.11
N ARG A 350 11.20 -0.88 7.48
CA ARG A 350 12.21 -0.36 6.57
C ARG A 350 12.34 -1.24 5.34
N SER A 351 12.39 -0.60 4.19
CA SER A 351 12.66 -1.21 2.89
C SER A 351 13.80 -0.48 2.22
N GLU A 352 14.75 -1.24 1.68
CA GLU A 352 15.87 -0.72 0.88
C GLU A 352 15.93 -1.42 -0.47
N LEU A 353 16.28 -0.66 -1.49
CA LEU A 353 16.69 -1.15 -2.80
C LEU A 353 18.12 -0.69 -3.05
N ILE A 354 19.00 -1.63 -3.35
CA ILE A 354 20.44 -1.41 -3.51
C ILE A 354 20.82 -1.90 -4.91
N LEU A 355 21.42 -1.02 -5.69
CA LEU A 355 21.93 -1.29 -7.03
C LEU A 355 23.40 -1.75 -6.90
N ASN A 356 23.74 -2.88 -7.54
CA ASN A 356 25.09 -3.50 -7.46
C ASN A 356 25.63 -3.96 -8.81
#